data_AF-A0A522YQG8-F1
#
_entry.id   AF-A0A522YQG8-F1
#
_cell.length_a   1.000
_cell.length_b   1.000
_cell.length_c   1.000
_cell.angle_alpha   90.00
_cell.angle_beta   90.00
_cell.angle_gamma   90.00
#
_symmetry.space_group_name_H-M   'P 1'
#
loop_
_entity.id
_entity.type
_entity.pdbx_description
1 polymer ?
#
loop_
_entity_poly.entity_id
_entity_poly.type
_entity_poly.pdbx_seq_one_letter_code
_entity_poly.pdbx_strand_id
1 'polypeptide(L)'
;MDPSGGVILSGPDRDVPLSARLRFVFGGFYNQFGWMWFGFSMIHFRVFLFGPGTAQPTPWPLYLILFGFPLIGLTFISIGLRKGLRGIRLLRRGMTASGKLVSKEATNTSINKQRVYELTFEFTAADGKRYRAKASTHEPDTLEDDREEPLLYDPADPNISVLLDDLPGRPRLDDESVTRTRDGSVWPLLFVPGLAILGHTAATVWQLLR
;
A
#
# COMPACT_ATOMS: atom_id res chain seq x y z
N MET A 1 -36.26 -1.69 12.79
CA MET A 1 -35.50 -1.01 11.72
C MET A 1 -34.70 0.09 12.39
N ASP A 2 -33.39 -0.12 12.50
CA ASP A 2 -32.45 0.88 13.01
C ASP A 2 -32.21 1.92 11.90
N PRO A 3 -32.52 3.22 12.13
CA PRO A 3 -32.41 4.26 11.11
C PRO A 3 -30.97 4.71 10.83
N SER A 4 -29.96 4.12 11.48
CA SER A 4 -28.56 4.50 11.29
C SER A 4 -27.85 3.86 10.10
N GLY A 5 -28.45 2.88 9.42
CA GLY A 5 -27.84 2.23 8.24
C GLY A 5 -26.42 1.71 8.48
N GLY A 6 -26.02 1.54 9.75
CA GLY A 6 -24.71 1.06 10.13
C GLY A 6 -24.60 -0.39 9.69
N VAL A 7 -23.71 -0.65 8.74
CA VAL A 7 -23.43 -2.02 8.32
C VAL A 7 -22.94 -2.76 9.56
N ILE A 8 -23.68 -3.77 10.02
CA ILE A 8 -23.22 -4.69 11.04
C ILE A 8 -22.16 -5.53 10.34
N LEU A 9 -20.93 -5.48 10.83
CA LEU A 9 -19.80 -6.15 10.21
C LEU A 9 -19.52 -7.41 11.01
N SER A 10 -19.32 -8.54 10.32
CA SER A 10 -18.91 -9.82 10.92
C SER A 10 -17.83 -9.62 11.97
N GLY A 11 -17.81 -10.50 12.97
CA GLY A 11 -16.68 -10.63 13.89
C GLY A 11 -15.32 -10.82 13.20
N PRO A 12 -14.22 -10.82 13.98
CA PRO A 12 -12.83 -10.69 13.52
C PRO A 12 -12.23 -11.93 12.81
N ASP A 13 -12.98 -12.67 11.99
CA ASP A 13 -12.42 -13.73 11.13
C ASP A 13 -13.11 -13.78 9.77
N ARG A 14 -12.74 -12.82 8.91
CA ARG A 14 -13.31 -12.65 7.57
C ARG A 14 -12.40 -13.28 6.53
N ASP A 15 -12.97 -13.95 5.52
CA ASP A 15 -12.16 -14.37 4.38
C ASP A 15 -11.81 -13.16 3.49
N VAL A 16 -10.53 -13.08 3.14
CA VAL A 16 -9.99 -12.04 2.26
C VAL A 16 -9.62 -12.72 0.94
N PRO A 17 -10.28 -12.42 -0.18
CA PRO A 17 -10.03 -13.12 -1.44
C PRO A 17 -8.60 -12.89 -1.94
N LEU A 18 -8.03 -13.87 -2.63
CA LEU A 18 -6.65 -13.82 -3.13
C LEU A 18 -6.39 -12.58 -4.00
N SER A 19 -7.36 -12.19 -4.82
CA SER A 19 -7.28 -10.98 -5.66
C SER A 19 -7.13 -9.70 -4.84
N ALA A 20 -7.82 -9.58 -3.70
CA ALA A 20 -7.63 -8.50 -2.75
C ALA A 20 -6.22 -8.59 -2.13
N ARG A 21 -5.80 -9.76 -1.64
CA ARG A 21 -4.44 -9.93 -1.06
C ARG A 21 -3.35 -9.48 -2.03
N LEU A 22 -3.43 -9.88 -3.30
CA LEU A 22 -2.48 -9.46 -4.34
C LEU A 22 -2.51 -7.94 -4.60
N ARG A 23 -3.69 -7.31 -4.57
CA ARG A 23 -3.81 -5.84 -4.69
C ARG A 23 -3.18 -5.10 -3.53
N PHE A 24 -3.32 -5.61 -2.31
CA PHE A 24 -2.70 -5.01 -1.15
C PHE A 24 -1.17 -5.15 -1.21
N VAL A 25 -0.66 -6.30 -1.65
CA VAL A 25 0.78 -6.59 -1.67
C VAL A 25 1.51 -5.97 -2.86
N PHE A 26 0.91 -6.00 -4.06
CA PHE A 26 1.55 -5.55 -5.28
C PHE A 26 0.98 -4.23 -5.82
N GLY A 27 -0.20 -3.82 -5.37
CA GLY A 27 -0.80 -2.55 -5.74
C GLY A 27 -0.29 -1.36 -4.94
N GLY A 28 -0.79 -0.18 -5.30
CA GLY A 28 -0.43 1.08 -4.68
C GLY A 28 0.89 1.66 -5.19
N PHE A 29 1.06 2.96 -4.94
CA PHE A 29 2.20 3.74 -5.43
C PHE A 29 3.56 3.15 -4.98
N TYR A 30 3.71 2.83 -3.70
CA TYR A 30 4.98 2.35 -3.15
C TYR A 30 5.48 1.07 -3.82
N ASN A 31 4.60 0.09 -4.05
CA ASN A 31 4.99 -1.16 -4.69
C ASN A 31 5.29 -0.94 -6.18
N GLN A 32 4.42 -0.26 -6.93
CA GLN A 32 4.62 -0.05 -8.37
C GLN A 32 5.87 0.79 -8.65
N PHE A 33 6.05 1.88 -7.92
CA PHE A 33 7.25 2.71 -8.03
C PHE A 33 8.49 1.96 -7.57
N GLY A 34 8.42 1.24 -6.45
CA GLY A 34 9.54 0.47 -5.92
C GLY A 34 10.03 -0.62 -6.87
N TRP A 35 9.12 -1.40 -7.46
CA TRP A 35 9.46 -2.43 -8.46
C TRP A 35 10.02 -1.85 -9.75
N MET A 36 9.41 -0.77 -10.26
CA MET A 36 9.92 -0.07 -11.44
C MET A 36 11.34 0.45 -11.20
N TRP A 37 11.55 1.16 -10.08
CA TRP A 37 12.83 1.74 -9.72
C TRP A 37 13.90 0.67 -9.48
N PHE A 38 13.55 -0.39 -8.74
CA PHE A 38 14.46 -1.52 -8.49
C PHE A 38 14.86 -2.22 -9.80
N GLY A 39 13.89 -2.61 -10.63
CA GLY A 39 14.16 -3.27 -11.91
C GLY A 39 15.00 -2.40 -12.86
N PHE A 40 14.65 -1.12 -13.00
CA PHE A 40 15.44 -0.17 -13.79
C PHE A 40 16.88 -0.03 -13.26
N SER A 41 17.07 0.05 -11.95
CA SER A 41 18.40 0.15 -11.33
C SER A 41 19.24 -1.10 -11.55
N MET A 42 18.62 -2.27 -11.55
CA MET A 42 19.29 -3.55 -11.79
C MET A 42 19.78 -3.71 -13.25
N ILE A 43 19.22 -2.98 -14.22
CA ILE A 43 19.79 -2.89 -15.58
C ILE A 43 21.17 -2.22 -15.53
N HIS A 44 21.27 -1.09 -14.82
CA HIS A 44 22.54 -0.35 -14.67
C HIS A 44 23.57 -1.20 -13.94
N PHE A 45 23.16 -1.84 -12.84
CA PHE A 45 24.00 -2.77 -12.10
C PHE A 45 24.68 -3.78 -13.03
N ARG A 46 23.92 -4.36 -13.97
CA ARG A 46 24.46 -5.32 -14.93
C ARG A 46 25.39 -4.71 -15.97
N VAL A 47 24.99 -3.60 -16.58
CA VAL A 47 25.78 -2.94 -17.63
C VAL A 47 27.14 -2.52 -17.10
N PHE A 48 27.21 -2.00 -15.87
CA PHE A 48 28.47 -1.47 -15.33
C PHE A 48 29.35 -2.52 -14.66
N LEU A 49 28.79 -3.60 -14.11
CA LEU A 49 29.61 -4.66 -13.47
C LEU A 49 30.01 -5.78 -14.43
N PHE A 50 29.20 -6.07 -15.45
CA PHE A 50 29.44 -7.19 -16.37
C PHE A 50 29.53 -6.76 -17.83
N GLY A 51 29.52 -5.45 -18.12
CA GLY A 51 29.67 -4.92 -19.47
C GLY A 51 31.09 -5.09 -20.00
N PRO A 52 31.24 -5.32 -21.32
CA PRO A 52 32.56 -5.40 -21.93
C PRO A 52 33.25 -4.02 -21.86
N GLY A 53 34.46 -3.95 -21.28
CA GLY A 53 35.36 -2.80 -21.48
C GLY A 53 35.76 -1.95 -20.27
N THR A 54 35.70 -2.43 -19.02
CA THR A 54 36.24 -1.64 -17.89
C THR A 54 37.78 -1.79 -17.80
N ALA A 55 38.51 -1.18 -18.74
CA ALA A 55 39.97 -1.07 -18.66
C ALA A 55 40.43 -0.09 -17.56
N GLN A 56 39.50 0.67 -16.98
CA GLN A 56 39.72 1.62 -15.90
C GLN A 56 38.92 1.22 -14.64
N PRO A 57 39.46 1.45 -13.44
CA PRO A 57 38.74 1.20 -12.20
C PRO A 57 37.48 2.05 -12.16
N THR A 58 36.37 1.45 -11.74
CA THR A 58 35.11 2.14 -11.55
C THR A 58 35.28 3.30 -10.56
N PRO A 59 34.97 4.55 -10.94
CA PRO A 59 35.10 5.67 -10.03
C PRO A 59 34.12 5.49 -8.86
N TRP A 60 34.58 5.79 -7.64
CA TRP A 60 33.83 5.50 -6.44
C TRP A 60 32.38 6.06 -6.39
N PRO A 61 32.05 7.23 -6.99
CA PRO A 61 30.66 7.72 -6.99
C PRO A 61 29.70 6.81 -7.75
N LEU A 62 30.19 5.99 -8.69
CA LEU A 62 29.35 5.06 -9.43
C LEU A 62 28.81 3.95 -8.50
N TYR A 63 29.54 3.54 -7.46
CA TYR A 63 29.02 2.59 -6.48
C TYR A 63 27.81 3.11 -5.71
N LEU A 64 27.73 4.43 -5.46
CA LEU A 64 26.54 5.03 -4.85
C LEU A 64 25.31 4.88 -5.73
N ILE A 65 25.48 4.98 -7.06
CA ILE A 65 24.39 4.77 -8.01
C ILE A 65 24.04 3.28 -8.07
N LEU A 66 25.05 2.41 -8.21
CA LEU A 66 24.87 0.96 -8.37
C LEU A 66 24.21 0.30 -7.17
N PHE A 67 24.52 0.74 -5.94
CA PHE A 67 23.95 0.17 -4.72
C PHE A 67 22.84 1.03 -4.11
N GLY A 68 22.97 2.36 -4.17
CA GLY A 68 21.99 3.26 -3.59
C GLY A 68 20.64 3.20 -4.30
N PHE A 69 20.62 3.17 -5.64
CA PHE A 69 19.35 3.21 -6.37
C PHE A 69 18.52 1.91 -6.18
N PRO A 70 19.08 0.70 -6.27
CA PRO A 70 18.35 -0.51 -5.91
C PRO A 70 17.87 -0.50 -4.45
N LEU A 71 18.67 0.03 -3.51
CA LEU A 71 18.29 0.11 -2.11
C LEU A 71 17.09 1.04 -1.88
N ILE A 72 17.01 2.15 -2.62
CA ILE A 72 15.82 3.02 -2.63
C ILE A 72 14.61 2.22 -3.12
N GLY A 73 14.72 1.54 -4.25
CA GLY A 73 13.63 0.71 -4.79
C GLY A 73 13.16 -0.36 -3.78
N LEU A 74 14.11 -1.06 -3.14
CA LEU A 74 13.84 -2.06 -2.11
C LEU A 74 13.17 -1.46 -0.86
N THR A 75 13.54 -0.24 -0.49
CA THR A 75 12.89 0.48 0.62
C THR A 75 11.42 0.74 0.31
N PHE A 76 11.10 1.22 -0.89
CA PHE A 76 9.72 1.43 -1.32
C PHE A 76 8.92 0.13 -1.37
N ILE A 77 9.49 -0.95 -1.92
CA ILE A 77 8.89 -2.30 -1.92
C ILE A 77 8.61 -2.75 -0.47
N SER A 78 9.59 -2.57 0.43
CA SER A 78 9.45 -2.98 1.84
C SER A 78 8.34 -2.22 2.56
N ILE A 79 8.22 -0.90 2.31
CA ILE A 79 7.14 -0.08 2.87
C ILE A 79 5.79 -0.53 2.31
N GLY A 80 5.68 -0.71 0.99
CA GLY A 80 4.47 -1.15 0.32
C GLY A 80 4.00 -2.52 0.80
N LEU A 81 4.91 -3.49 0.89
CA LEU A 81 4.62 -4.84 1.40
C LEU A 81 4.16 -4.81 2.85
N ARG A 82 4.84 -4.05 3.73
CA ARG A 82 4.45 -3.90 5.13
C ARG A 82 3.05 -3.29 5.26
N LYS A 83 2.74 -2.23 4.51
CA LYS A 83 1.40 -1.62 4.48
C LYS A 83 0.35 -2.60 3.96
N GLY A 84 0.64 -3.32 2.87
CA GLY A 84 -0.25 -4.32 2.30
C GLY A 84 -0.58 -5.46 3.26
N LEU A 85 0.44 -6.05 3.89
CA LEU A 85 0.25 -7.13 4.87
C LEU A 85 -0.51 -6.68 6.12
N ARG A 86 -0.29 -5.43 6.57
CA ARG A 86 -1.09 -4.84 7.66
C ARG A 86 -2.55 -4.69 7.26
N GLY A 87 -2.83 -4.15 6.06
CA GLY A 87 -4.20 -4.03 5.56
C GLY A 87 -4.92 -5.38 5.43
N ILE A 88 -4.25 -6.42 4.93
CA ILE A 88 -4.81 -7.78 4.88
C ILE A 88 -5.12 -8.30 6.28
N ARG A 89 -4.23 -8.06 7.25
CA ARG A 89 -4.45 -8.47 8.64
C ARG A 89 -5.66 -7.78 9.25
N LEU A 90 -5.81 -6.47 9.02
CA LEU A 90 -6.96 -5.69 9.50
C LEU A 90 -8.27 -6.12 8.83
N LEU A 91 -8.26 -6.43 7.53
CA LEU A 91 -9.46 -6.96 6.87
C LEU A 91 -9.88 -8.30 7.47
N ARG A 92 -8.92 -9.19 7.71
CA ARG A 92 -9.18 -10.53 8.24
C ARG A 92 -9.62 -10.50 9.71
N ARG A 93 -8.91 -9.73 10.56
CA ARG A 93 -9.02 -9.82 12.03
C ARG A 93 -9.32 -8.50 12.74
N GLY A 94 -9.43 -7.41 12.00
CA GLY A 94 -9.68 -6.09 12.57
C GLY A 94 -11.13 -5.97 13.05
N MET A 95 -11.28 -5.28 14.17
CA MET A 95 -12.57 -4.82 14.66
C MET A 95 -12.95 -3.51 13.99
N THR A 96 -14.25 -3.26 13.90
CA THR A 96 -14.80 -2.09 13.24
C THR A 96 -15.15 -1.03 14.28
N ALA A 97 -14.94 0.22 13.94
CA ALA A 97 -15.40 1.36 14.73
C ALA A 97 -15.82 2.49 13.80
N SER A 98 -16.55 3.44 14.35
CA SER A 98 -16.88 4.70 13.68
C SER A 98 -15.94 5.78 14.22
N GLY A 99 -15.22 6.44 13.30
CA GLY A 99 -14.30 7.52 13.61
C GLY A 99 -14.92 8.88 13.35
N LYS A 100 -14.89 9.76 14.33
CA LYS A 100 -15.33 11.16 14.16
C LYS A 100 -14.15 12.03 13.73
N LEU A 101 -14.32 12.84 12.69
CA LEU A 101 -13.30 13.79 12.27
C LEU A 101 -13.01 14.82 13.40
N VAL A 102 -11.74 14.94 13.79
CA VAL A 102 -11.29 15.87 14.84
C VAL A 102 -10.21 16.85 14.39
N SER A 103 -9.51 16.58 13.28
CA SER A 103 -8.54 17.53 12.69
C SER A 103 -8.51 17.40 11.17
N LYS A 104 -8.28 18.54 10.49
CA LYS A 104 -8.06 18.67 9.05
C LYS A 104 -6.92 19.67 8.83
N GLU A 105 -5.79 19.18 8.33
CA GLU A 105 -4.58 19.98 8.15
C GLU A 105 -4.14 19.96 6.68
N ALA A 106 -3.89 21.13 6.11
CA ALA A 106 -3.36 21.22 4.75
C ALA A 106 -1.90 20.76 4.73
N THR A 107 -1.57 19.82 3.84
CA THR A 107 -0.19 19.38 3.65
C THR A 107 0.56 20.31 2.68
N ASN A 108 1.87 20.12 2.52
CA ASN A 108 2.66 20.83 1.49
C ASN A 108 2.58 20.16 0.10
N THR A 109 1.70 19.18 -0.07
CA THR A 109 1.58 18.39 -1.30
C THR A 109 0.30 18.74 -2.05
N SER A 110 0.37 18.68 -3.39
CA SER A 110 -0.79 18.80 -4.25
C SER A 110 -0.80 17.69 -5.30
N ILE A 111 -1.99 17.22 -5.66
CA ILE A 111 -2.22 16.23 -6.71
C ILE A 111 -3.23 16.85 -7.66
N ASN A 112 -2.94 16.88 -8.96
CA ASN A 112 -3.83 17.50 -9.97
C ASN A 112 -4.24 18.95 -9.65
N LYS A 113 -3.32 19.74 -9.09
CA LYS A 113 -3.54 21.13 -8.62
C LYS A 113 -4.53 21.26 -7.45
N GLN A 114 -4.98 20.16 -6.86
CA GLN A 114 -5.77 20.12 -5.64
C GLN A 114 -4.84 19.85 -4.44
N ARG A 115 -5.06 20.58 -3.35
CA ARG A 115 -4.30 20.45 -2.11
C ARG A 115 -4.62 19.12 -1.44
N VAL A 116 -3.60 18.39 -1.00
CA VAL A 116 -3.78 17.21 -0.16
C VAL A 116 -3.94 17.65 1.30
N TYR A 117 -4.92 17.10 1.99
CA TYR A 117 -5.18 17.29 3.41
C TYR A 117 -4.84 16.01 4.19
N GLU A 118 -4.30 16.18 5.40
CA GLU A 118 -4.24 15.14 6.42
C GLU A 118 -5.45 15.29 7.35
N LEU A 119 -6.27 14.26 7.42
CA LEU A 119 -7.46 14.18 8.26
C LEU A 119 -7.17 13.24 9.44
N THR A 120 -7.59 13.63 10.64
CA THR A 120 -7.48 12.80 11.85
C THR A 120 -8.86 12.49 12.40
N PHE A 121 -9.14 11.21 12.60
CA PHE A 121 -10.41 10.69 13.10
C PHE A 121 -10.20 10.08 14.49
N GLU A 122 -11.04 10.45 15.45
CA GLU A 122 -11.06 9.88 16.79
C GLU A 122 -12.12 8.79 16.89
N PHE A 123 -11.76 7.63 17.44
CA PHE A 123 -12.68 6.52 17.66
C PHE A 123 -12.47 5.91 19.04
N THR A 124 -13.48 5.19 19.54
CA THR A 124 -13.37 4.42 20.79
C THR A 124 -13.20 2.95 20.45
N ALA A 125 -12.15 2.32 20.98
CA ALA A 125 -11.89 0.90 20.76
C ALA A 125 -12.65 0.03 21.79
N ALA A 126 -12.60 -1.29 21.64
CA ALA A 126 -13.27 -2.26 22.53
C ALA A 126 -12.81 -2.18 24.00
N ASP A 127 -11.64 -1.60 24.26
CA ASP A 127 -11.14 -1.35 25.62
C ASP A 127 -11.71 -0.08 26.26
N GLY A 128 -12.59 0.64 25.55
CA GLY A 128 -13.21 1.89 25.99
C GLY A 128 -12.31 3.13 25.90
N LYS A 129 -11.06 3.00 25.42
CA LYS A 129 -10.16 4.14 25.25
C LYS A 129 -10.30 4.77 23.87
N ARG A 130 -9.92 6.04 23.79
CA ARG A 130 -9.94 6.82 22.55
C ARG A 130 -8.61 6.68 21.80
N TYR A 131 -8.71 6.45 20.51
CA TYR A 131 -7.61 6.29 19.58
C TYR A 131 -7.82 7.17 18.36
N ARG A 132 -6.76 7.32 17.55
CA ARG A 132 -6.78 8.15 16.35
C ARG A 132 -6.35 7.38 15.13
N ALA A 133 -7.11 7.52 14.06
CA ALA A 133 -6.74 7.09 12.71
C ALA A 133 -6.44 8.32 11.86
N LYS A 134 -5.50 8.19 10.92
CA LYS A 134 -5.15 9.26 9.98
C LYS A 134 -5.43 8.82 8.56
N ALA A 135 -5.87 9.75 7.73
CA ALA A 135 -6.03 9.57 6.29
C ALA A 135 -5.50 10.79 5.54
N SER A 136 -5.08 10.60 4.29
CA SER A 136 -4.63 11.69 3.43
C SER A 136 -5.39 11.67 2.12
N THR A 137 -6.04 12.77 1.77
CA THR A 137 -6.84 12.87 0.55
C THR A 137 -6.76 14.26 -0.09
N HIS A 138 -6.96 14.31 -1.40
CA HIS A 138 -7.14 15.56 -2.16
C HIS A 138 -8.62 15.90 -2.40
N GLU A 139 -9.52 15.01 -1.97
CA GLU A 139 -10.98 15.14 -2.04
C GLU A 139 -11.54 15.06 -0.60
N PRO A 140 -11.21 16.03 0.28
CA PRO A 140 -11.58 15.95 1.71
C PRO A 140 -13.09 15.91 1.93
N ASP A 141 -13.86 16.50 1.02
CA ASP A 141 -15.32 16.53 1.09
C ASP A 141 -15.96 15.13 1.01
N THR A 142 -15.22 14.11 0.52
CA THR A 142 -15.66 12.70 0.48
C THR A 142 -15.47 11.94 1.79
N LEU A 143 -14.86 12.58 2.80
CA LEU A 143 -14.66 12.05 4.15
C LEU A 143 -15.23 13.00 5.22
N GLU A 144 -16.05 13.95 4.77
CA GLU A 144 -16.71 14.99 5.57
C GLU A 144 -18.24 14.96 5.35
N ASP A 145 -18.72 14.13 4.41
CA ASP A 145 -20.12 13.98 4.08
C ASP A 145 -20.89 13.21 5.16
N ASP A 146 -20.23 12.26 5.81
CA ASP A 146 -20.78 11.53 6.95
C ASP A 146 -20.30 12.10 8.30
N ARG A 147 -21.14 11.95 9.33
CA ARG A 147 -20.80 12.39 10.70
C ARG A 147 -19.67 11.57 11.31
N GLU A 148 -19.55 10.32 10.88
CA GLU A 148 -18.55 9.36 11.34
C GLU A 148 -18.14 8.46 10.18
N GLU A 149 -16.85 8.16 10.09
CA GLU A 149 -16.26 7.34 9.04
C GLU A 149 -16.02 5.90 9.53
N PRO A 150 -16.41 4.87 8.76
CA PRO A 150 -16.11 3.50 9.12
C PRO A 150 -14.60 3.22 9.03
N LEU A 151 -14.06 2.59 10.07
CA LEU A 151 -12.65 2.22 10.14
C LEU A 151 -12.44 0.82 10.71
N LEU A 152 -11.27 0.27 10.44
CA LEU A 152 -10.77 -0.97 11.01
C LEU A 152 -9.61 -0.69 11.96
N TYR A 153 -9.55 -1.41 13.08
CA TYR A 153 -8.43 -1.39 14.01
C TYR A 153 -8.04 -2.79 14.46
N ASP A 154 -6.77 -2.98 14.83
CA ASP A 154 -6.28 -4.22 15.43
C ASP A 154 -6.70 -4.26 16.91
N PRO A 155 -7.51 -5.22 17.37
CA PRO A 155 -7.93 -5.28 18.78
C PRO A 155 -6.76 -5.54 19.74
N ALA A 156 -5.64 -6.07 19.27
CA ALA A 156 -4.44 -6.24 20.10
C ALA A 156 -3.58 -4.96 20.18
N ASP A 157 -3.68 -4.07 19.20
CA ASP A 157 -3.03 -2.74 19.20
C ASP A 157 -3.87 -1.73 18.39
N PRO A 158 -4.81 -1.00 19.05
CA PRO A 158 -5.71 -0.09 18.34
C PRO A 158 -5.05 1.11 17.66
N ASN A 159 -3.75 1.35 17.90
CA ASN A 159 -2.98 2.34 17.12
C ASN A 159 -2.79 1.90 15.66
N ILE A 160 -2.90 0.60 15.39
CA ILE A 160 -2.95 0.06 14.05
C ILE A 160 -4.40 0.16 13.58
N SER A 161 -4.74 1.30 12.98
CA SER A 161 -6.07 1.58 12.44
C SER A 161 -6.01 2.19 11.04
N VAL A 162 -7.09 2.05 10.28
CA VAL A 162 -7.21 2.52 8.91
C VAL A 162 -8.68 2.76 8.56
N LEU A 163 -8.99 3.85 7.86
CA LEU A 163 -10.32 4.06 7.31
C LEU A 163 -10.62 3.01 6.24
N LEU A 164 -11.88 2.56 6.17
CA LEU A 164 -12.28 1.54 5.21
C LEU A 164 -12.04 1.98 3.76
N ASP A 165 -12.28 3.27 3.48
CA ASP A 165 -12.16 3.86 2.15
C ASP A 165 -10.71 4.15 1.72
N ASP A 166 -9.77 4.20 2.68
CA ASP A 166 -8.34 4.32 2.40
C ASP A 166 -7.69 2.97 2.03
N LEU A 167 -8.42 1.87 2.22
CA LEU A 167 -7.92 0.55 1.88
C LEU A 167 -7.87 0.31 0.37
N PRO A 168 -6.79 -0.29 -0.17
CA PRO A 168 -6.68 -0.65 -1.57
C PRO A 168 -7.91 -1.41 -2.10
N GLY A 169 -8.56 -0.80 -3.10
CA GLY A 169 -9.74 -1.39 -3.74
C GLY A 169 -11.07 -1.10 -3.06
N ARG A 170 -11.10 -0.21 -2.05
CA ARG A 170 -12.31 0.25 -1.33
C ARG A 170 -13.22 -0.93 -0.95
N PRO A 171 -12.70 -1.88 -0.17
CA PRO A 171 -13.47 -3.05 0.24
C PRO A 171 -14.72 -2.61 0.99
N ARG A 172 -15.85 -3.25 0.71
CA ARG A 172 -17.01 -3.19 1.60
C ARG A 172 -16.97 -4.43 2.49
N LEU A 173 -17.42 -4.25 3.71
CA LEU A 173 -17.52 -5.33 4.66
C LEU A 173 -18.99 -5.74 4.70
N ASP A 174 -19.24 -7.05 4.66
CA ASP A 174 -20.56 -7.67 4.78
C ASP A 174 -20.52 -8.66 5.97
N ASP A 175 -21.67 -9.23 6.34
CA ASP A 175 -21.86 -10.03 7.55
C ASP A 175 -20.93 -11.25 7.68
N GLU A 176 -20.31 -11.75 6.61
CA GLU A 176 -19.40 -12.91 6.65
C GLU A 176 -18.12 -12.74 5.79
N SER A 177 -18.05 -11.72 4.93
CA SER A 177 -16.97 -11.61 3.95
C SER A 177 -16.65 -10.18 3.56
N VAL A 178 -15.45 -9.99 3.01
CA VAL A 178 -15.07 -8.71 2.39
C VAL A 178 -15.59 -8.69 0.95
N THR A 179 -16.77 -8.09 0.74
CA THR A 179 -17.36 -7.92 -0.59
C THR A 179 -16.77 -6.71 -1.30
N ARG A 180 -16.57 -6.86 -2.60
CA ARG A 180 -15.83 -5.90 -3.41
C ARG A 180 -16.79 -5.03 -4.22
N THR A 181 -16.52 -3.73 -4.28
CA THR A 181 -17.31 -2.80 -5.11
C THR A 181 -16.85 -2.74 -6.56
N ARG A 182 -15.62 -3.19 -6.89
CA ARG A 182 -15.13 -3.11 -8.28
C ARG A 182 -14.14 -4.22 -8.67
N ASP A 183 -14.62 -5.17 -9.48
CA ASP A 183 -13.86 -6.25 -10.12
C ASP A 183 -12.91 -5.78 -11.22
N GLY A 184 -11.85 -5.08 -10.84
CA GLY A 184 -10.71 -4.88 -11.72
C GLY A 184 -9.76 -6.09 -11.74
N SER A 185 -9.21 -6.39 -12.91
CA SER A 185 -8.10 -7.33 -13.09
C SER A 185 -6.90 -7.01 -12.18
N VAL A 186 -6.19 -8.03 -11.71
CA VAL A 186 -4.93 -7.89 -10.94
C VAL A 186 -3.69 -8.03 -11.81
N TRP A 187 -3.85 -8.54 -13.05
CA TRP A 187 -2.75 -8.78 -13.98
C TRP A 187 -1.88 -7.55 -14.25
N PRO A 188 -2.43 -6.32 -14.41
CA PRO A 188 -1.59 -5.14 -14.60
C PRO A 188 -0.66 -4.84 -13.42
N LEU A 189 -1.05 -5.20 -12.20
CA LEU A 189 -0.24 -4.97 -10.98
C LEU A 189 0.98 -5.88 -10.92
N LEU A 190 0.89 -7.06 -11.56
CA LEU A 190 1.96 -8.05 -11.62
C LEU A 190 2.89 -7.81 -12.82
N PHE A 191 2.52 -6.93 -13.75
CA PHE A 191 3.32 -6.69 -14.95
C PHE A 191 4.71 -6.13 -14.63
N VAL A 192 4.79 -5.06 -13.82
CA VAL A 192 6.08 -4.43 -13.48
C VAL A 192 6.99 -5.36 -12.65
N PRO A 193 6.50 -6.00 -11.55
CA PRO A 193 7.30 -6.99 -10.82
C PRO A 193 7.71 -8.17 -11.71
N GLY A 194 6.78 -8.69 -12.50
CA GLY A 194 7.00 -9.83 -13.39
C GLY A 194 8.06 -9.54 -14.45
N LEU A 195 7.97 -8.39 -15.11
CA LEU A 195 8.95 -7.95 -16.11
C LEU A 195 10.36 -7.79 -15.49
N ALA A 196 10.45 -7.18 -14.31
CA ALA A 196 11.73 -7.03 -13.61
C ALA A 196 12.35 -8.40 -13.28
N ILE A 197 11.58 -9.31 -12.69
CA ILE A 197 12.07 -10.64 -12.30
C ILE A 197 12.46 -11.47 -13.53
N LEU A 198 11.57 -11.57 -14.53
CA LEU A 198 11.80 -12.37 -15.72
C LEU A 198 12.95 -11.83 -16.55
N GLY A 199 13.01 -10.51 -16.75
CA GLY A 199 14.09 -9.87 -17.51
C GLY A 199 15.47 -10.12 -16.90
N HIS A 200 15.59 -10.00 -15.57
CA HIS A 200 16.86 -10.30 -14.89
C HIS A 200 17.19 -11.78 -14.86
N THR A 201 16.19 -12.66 -14.68
CA THR A 201 16.42 -14.10 -14.69
C THR A 201 16.91 -14.56 -16.06
N ALA A 202 16.24 -14.15 -17.14
CA ALA A 202 16.62 -14.47 -18.51
C ALA A 202 18.04 -13.95 -18.84
N ALA A 203 18.36 -12.72 -18.44
CA ALA A 203 19.69 -12.16 -18.64
C ALA A 203 20.79 -12.93 -17.90
N THR A 204 20.55 -13.37 -16.65
CA THR A 204 21.52 -14.21 -15.92
C THR A 204 21.72 -15.56 -16.60
N VAL A 205 20.62 -16.22 -16.99
CA VAL A 205 20.69 -17.53 -17.66
C VAL A 205 21.47 -17.42 -18.97
N TRP A 206 21.20 -16.39 -19.79
CA TRP A 206 21.98 -16.14 -21.00
C TRP A 206 23.48 -16.04 -20.69
N GLN A 207 23.85 -15.23 -19.70
CA GLN A 207 25.27 -15.03 -19.33
C GLN A 207 25.96 -16.31 -18.88
N LEU A 208 25.26 -17.22 -18.21
CA LEU A 208 25.82 -18.51 -17.77
C LEU A 208 25.97 -19.53 -18.90
N LEU A 209 25.24 -19.37 -20.00
CA LEU A 209 25.26 -20.28 -21.15
C LEU A 209 26.25 -19.86 -22.26
N ARG A 210 26.89 -18.71 -22.13
CA ARG A 210 27.87 -18.18 -23.08
C ARG A 210 29.29 -18.41 -22.57
#